data_AF-A7IPN6-F1
#
_entry.id   AF-A7IPN6-F1
#
_cell.length_a   1.000
_cell.length_b   1.000
_cell.length_c   1.000
_cell.angle_alpha   90.00
_cell.angle_beta   90.00
_cell.angle_gamma   90.00
#
_symmetry.space_group_name_H-M   'P 1'
#
loop_
_entity.id
_entity.type
_entity.pdbx_description
1 polymer ?
#
loop_
_entity_poly.entity_id
_entity_poly.type
_entity_poly.pdbx_seq_one_letter_code
_entity_poly.pdbx_strand_id
1 'polypeptide(L)'
;MNSRPDFCPGCGAQVYPEEASCPFCGRKLHTSFLIPFLVGLGGTAVAVASGGLVWWVMSAPPAEPEAGAPQSAVVAPAQPAPQAALPPPAATAQTAPAVPAPQAGSGQGGTQEASLPLPTVSSPVTPPPVDATARRAFAKSKQESFAQNGLDLTVTAGGEDATILTIKFNFPAKTAAELIVSGPFPKQCEQRGFRQVLFVDPSDITWVYDVATQQMTQK
;
A
#
# COMPACT_ATOMS: atom_id res chain seq x y z
N MET A 1 -21.06 -20.65 -5.13
CA MET A 1 -19.67 -20.90 -5.57
C MET A 1 -19.52 -20.21 -6.92
N ASN A 2 -18.99 -18.99 -6.96
CA ASN A 2 -18.72 -18.31 -8.23
C ASN A 2 -17.39 -18.84 -8.75
N SER A 3 -17.45 -19.73 -9.74
CA SER A 3 -16.26 -20.17 -10.47
C SER A 3 -15.66 -18.95 -11.14
N ARG A 4 -14.45 -18.58 -10.71
CA ARG A 4 -13.70 -17.45 -11.27
C ARG A 4 -13.42 -17.78 -12.75
N PRO A 5 -13.70 -16.86 -13.70
CA PRO A 5 -13.45 -17.15 -15.11
C PRO A 5 -11.96 -17.37 -15.34
N ASP A 6 -11.62 -18.47 -16.00
CA ASP A 6 -10.27 -18.79 -16.41
C ASP A 6 -9.93 -18.07 -17.72
N PHE A 7 -8.66 -17.74 -17.91
CA PHE A 7 -8.16 -17.08 -19.11
C PHE A 7 -7.27 -18.03 -19.91
N CYS A 8 -7.42 -18.02 -21.23
CA CYS A 8 -6.61 -18.87 -22.09
C CYS A 8 -5.14 -18.38 -22.07
N PRO A 9 -4.16 -19.23 -21.74
CA PRO A 9 -2.75 -18.84 -21.67
C PRO A 9 -2.12 -18.54 -23.04
N GLY A 10 -2.82 -18.88 -24.14
CA GLY A 10 -2.35 -18.57 -25.50
C GLY A 10 -2.76 -17.17 -25.96
N CYS A 11 -4.03 -16.80 -25.77
CA CYS A 11 -4.59 -15.58 -26.36
C CYS A 11 -5.23 -14.61 -25.35
N GLY A 12 -5.24 -14.96 -24.06
CA GLY A 12 -5.80 -14.11 -23.00
C GLY A 12 -7.32 -13.97 -23.02
N ALA A 13 -8.03 -14.70 -23.88
CA ALA A 13 -9.49 -14.68 -23.91
C ALA A 13 -10.07 -15.39 -22.68
N GLN A 14 -11.19 -14.88 -22.16
CA GLN A 14 -11.97 -15.60 -21.15
C GLN A 14 -12.50 -16.90 -21.76
N VAL A 15 -12.28 -18.00 -21.07
CA VAL A 15 -12.75 -19.34 -21.43
C VAL A 15 -13.48 -19.94 -20.25
N TYR A 16 -14.59 -20.61 -20.53
CA TYR A 16 -15.30 -21.32 -19.49
C TYR A 16 -14.55 -22.62 -19.14
N PRO A 17 -14.47 -22.99 -17.86
CA PRO A 17 -13.65 -24.12 -17.40
C PRO A 17 -14.13 -25.49 -17.93
N GLU A 18 -15.33 -25.55 -18.52
CA GLU A 18 -15.90 -26.75 -19.13
C GLU A 18 -15.44 -27.00 -20.58
N GLU A 19 -14.77 -26.03 -21.21
CA GLU A 19 -14.37 -26.11 -22.62
C GLU A 19 -12.96 -26.71 -22.78
N ALA A 20 -12.86 -27.86 -23.47
CA ALA A 20 -11.58 -28.53 -23.70
C ALA A 20 -10.65 -27.80 -24.71
N SER A 21 -11.15 -26.76 -25.37
CA SER A 21 -10.42 -26.02 -26.40
C SER A 21 -10.84 -24.56 -26.41
N CYS A 22 -9.88 -23.65 -26.55
CA CYS A 22 -10.19 -22.22 -26.60
C CYS A 22 -10.89 -21.87 -27.93
N PRO A 23 -12.07 -21.23 -27.90
CA PRO A 23 -12.83 -20.91 -29.11
C PRO A 23 -12.15 -19.81 -29.97
N PHE A 24 -11.22 -19.05 -29.39
CA PHE A 24 -10.55 -17.95 -30.09
C PHE A 24 -9.27 -18.39 -30.81
N CYS A 25 -8.49 -19.29 -30.22
CA CYS A 25 -7.18 -19.69 -30.77
C CYS A 25 -7.07 -21.18 -31.09
N GLY A 26 -8.10 -21.99 -30.81
CA GLY A 26 -8.14 -23.43 -31.10
C GLY A 26 -7.17 -24.26 -30.26
N ARG A 27 -6.50 -23.67 -29.27
CA ARG A 27 -5.52 -24.36 -28.44
C ARG A 27 -6.23 -25.25 -27.42
N LYS A 28 -5.80 -26.51 -27.32
CA LYS A 28 -6.28 -27.45 -26.29
C LYS A 28 -5.84 -26.97 -24.91
N LEU A 29 -6.81 -26.76 -24.03
CA LEU A 29 -6.59 -26.43 -22.62
C LEU A 29 -6.41 -27.75 -21.88
N HIS A 30 -5.16 -28.11 -21.58
CA HIS A 30 -4.87 -29.30 -20.79
C HIS A 30 -5.18 -28.96 -19.32
N THR A 31 -6.43 -29.14 -18.91
CA THR A 31 -6.83 -29.01 -17.50
C THR A 31 -6.19 -30.15 -16.72
N SER A 32 -4.97 -29.93 -16.22
CA SER A 32 -4.25 -30.86 -15.36
C SER A 32 -4.98 -31.00 -14.02
N PHE A 33 -5.96 -31.91 -14.00
CA PHE A 33 -6.80 -32.27 -12.85
C PHE A 33 -6.01 -32.78 -11.61
N LEU A 34 -4.69 -32.90 -11.70
CA LEU A 34 -3.80 -33.45 -10.65
C LEU A 34 -3.22 -32.41 -9.69
N ILE A 35 -3.25 -31.11 -10.01
CA ILE A 35 -2.64 -30.06 -9.18
C ILE A 35 -3.39 -29.80 -7.84
N PRO A 36 -4.75 -29.80 -7.75
CA PRO A 36 -5.41 -29.46 -6.50
C PRO A 36 -5.22 -30.54 -5.41
N PHE A 37 -4.97 -31.80 -5.77
CA PHE A 37 -4.74 -32.88 -4.81
C PHE A 37 -3.38 -32.78 -4.11
N LEU A 38 -2.34 -32.29 -4.78
CA LEU A 38 -1.00 -32.16 -4.20
C LEU A 38 -0.87 -30.96 -3.24
N VAL A 39 -1.58 -29.86 -3.52
CA VAL A 39 -1.56 -28.66 -2.65
C VAL A 39 -2.33 -28.90 -1.34
N GLY A 40 -3.44 -29.66 -1.38
CA GLY A 40 -4.22 -29.97 -0.17
C GLY A 40 -3.49 -30.85 0.85
N LEU A 41 -2.65 -31.78 0.38
CA LEU A 41 -1.90 -32.70 1.24
C LEU A 41 -0.64 -32.04 1.82
N GLY A 42 0.00 -31.12 1.09
CA GLY A 42 1.12 -30.35 1.62
C GLY A 42 0.70 -29.35 2.71
N GLY A 43 -0.45 -28.70 2.56
CA GLY A 43 -0.94 -27.71 3.52
C GLY A 43 -1.32 -28.29 4.89
N THR A 44 -1.85 -29.51 4.91
CA THR A 44 -2.23 -30.21 6.16
C THR A 44 -1.01 -30.63 6.99
N ALA A 45 0.08 -31.06 6.34
CA ALA A 45 1.32 -31.43 7.04
C ALA A 45 1.97 -30.23 7.77
N VAL A 46 1.93 -29.04 7.17
CA VAL A 46 2.50 -27.82 7.77
C VAL A 46 1.68 -27.33 8.96
N ALA A 47 0.34 -27.43 8.91
CA ALA A 47 -0.54 -27.02 10.01
C ALA A 47 -0.38 -27.93 11.25
N VAL A 48 -0.15 -29.24 11.07
CA VAL A 48 0.09 -30.17 12.18
C VAL A 48 1.45 -29.91 12.84
N ALA A 49 2.49 -29.59 12.05
CA ALA A 49 3.81 -29.30 12.58
C ALA A 49 3.86 -28.00 13.41
N SER A 50 3.13 -26.95 13.01
CA SER A 50 3.08 -25.68 13.76
C SER A 50 2.20 -25.76 15.01
N GLY A 51 1.11 -26.52 14.98
CA GLY A 51 0.28 -26.78 16.17
C GLY A 51 1.00 -27.57 17.27
N GLY A 52 1.86 -28.53 16.90
CA GLY A 52 2.62 -29.33 17.86
C GLY A 52 3.67 -28.54 18.66
N LEU A 53 4.28 -27.52 18.06
CA LEU A 53 5.29 -26.68 18.73
C LEU A 53 4.70 -25.80 19.83
N VAL A 54 3.46 -25.33 19.67
CA VAL A 54 2.77 -24.50 20.68
C VAL A 54 2.41 -25.33 21.92
N TRP A 55 1.99 -26.58 21.75
CA TRP A 55 1.63 -27.43 22.90
C TRP A 55 2.86 -27.86 23.72
N TRP A 56 4.01 -28.03 23.06
CA TRP A 56 5.27 -28.35 23.74
C TRP A 56 5.78 -27.19 24.62
N VAL A 57 5.61 -25.94 24.18
CA VAL A 57 5.97 -24.74 24.97
C VAL A 57 5.10 -24.58 26.22
N MET A 58 3.82 -24.97 26.19
CA MET A 58 2.97 -24.90 27.39
C MET A 58 3.13 -26.08 28.36
N SER A 59 3.82 -27.16 27.97
CA SER A 59 4.01 -28.36 28.81
C SER A 59 5.34 -28.37 29.56
N ALA A 60 6.18 -27.35 29.39
CA ALA A 60 7.40 -27.19 30.18
C ALA A 60 7.01 -26.78 31.63
N PRO A 61 7.43 -27.53 32.66
CA PRO A 61 7.19 -27.14 34.04
C PRO A 61 7.87 -25.80 34.34
N PRO A 62 7.26 -24.94 35.17
CA PRO A 62 7.83 -23.64 35.51
C PRO A 62 9.17 -23.87 36.23
N ALA A 63 10.25 -23.37 35.64
CA ALA A 63 11.54 -23.31 36.30
C ALA A 63 11.41 -22.42 37.54
N GLU A 64 11.79 -22.96 38.70
CA GLU A 64 11.80 -22.28 39.99
C GLU A 64 12.70 -21.02 39.95
N PRO A 65 12.33 -19.96 40.69
CA PRO A 65 13.01 -18.68 40.65
C PRO A 65 14.32 -18.76 41.42
N GLU A 66 15.45 -18.62 40.72
CA GLU A 66 16.74 -18.40 41.36
C GLU A 66 16.77 -16.98 41.95
N ALA A 67 17.04 -16.93 43.25
CA ALA A 67 17.10 -15.73 44.05
C ALA A 67 18.33 -14.87 43.69
N GLY A 68 18.10 -13.56 43.54
CA GLY A 68 19.12 -12.55 43.85
C GLY A 68 19.53 -11.61 42.72
N ALA A 69 18.86 -10.46 42.61
CA ALA A 69 19.49 -9.16 42.34
C ALA A 69 18.51 -8.02 42.67
N PRO A 70 19.00 -6.88 43.20
CA PRO A 70 18.19 -5.87 43.89
C PRO A 70 17.32 -5.04 42.94
N GLN A 71 16.16 -4.67 43.46
CA GLN A 71 15.18 -3.75 42.89
C GLN A 71 15.84 -2.39 42.58
N SER A 72 16.01 -2.07 41.29
CA SER A 72 16.21 -0.70 40.85
C SER A 72 14.86 -0.01 40.75
N ALA A 73 14.80 1.16 41.38
CA ALA A 73 13.63 1.96 41.66
C ALA A 73 12.70 2.21 40.46
N VAL A 74 11.40 2.09 40.72
CA VAL A 74 10.30 2.68 39.95
C VAL A 74 10.50 4.19 39.89
N VAL A 75 10.79 4.73 38.71
CA VAL A 75 10.67 6.16 38.43
C VAL A 75 9.22 6.42 38.03
N ALA A 76 8.55 7.26 38.82
CA ALA A 76 7.18 7.69 38.63
C ALA A 76 6.96 8.37 37.26
N PRO A 77 5.76 8.25 36.65
CA PRO A 77 5.42 8.97 35.43
C PRO A 77 5.33 10.48 35.70
N ALA A 78 6.10 11.26 34.95
CA ALA A 78 6.00 12.72 34.94
C ALA A 78 4.64 13.15 34.36
N GLN A 79 3.91 13.95 35.11
CA GLN A 79 2.68 14.63 34.67
C GLN A 79 2.93 15.50 33.43
N PRO A 80 2.01 15.52 32.45
CA PRO A 80 1.99 16.54 31.41
C PRO A 80 1.66 17.92 32.00
N ALA A 81 2.40 18.94 31.59
CA ALA A 81 2.17 20.33 31.96
C ALA A 81 0.84 20.88 31.37
N PRO A 82 0.21 21.89 32.01
CA PRO A 82 -1.03 22.49 31.56
C PRO A 82 -0.90 23.25 30.24
N GLN A 83 -1.92 23.10 29.40
CA GLN A 83 -2.11 23.76 28.11
C GLN A 83 -2.19 25.28 28.24
N ALA A 84 -1.34 26.00 27.52
CA ALA A 84 -1.53 27.41 27.23
C ALA A 84 -2.52 27.55 26.06
N ALA A 85 -3.65 28.20 26.33
CA ALA A 85 -4.70 28.51 25.39
C ALA A 85 -4.19 29.44 24.27
N LEU A 86 -4.48 29.09 23.01
CA LEU A 86 -4.44 30.02 21.89
C LEU A 86 -5.86 30.23 21.33
N PRO A 87 -6.19 31.46 20.89
CA PRO A 87 -7.55 31.97 20.71
C PRO A 87 -8.32 31.40 19.50
N PRO A 88 -9.67 31.56 19.47
CA PRO A 88 -10.55 30.95 18.47
C PRO A 88 -10.45 31.58 17.06
N PRO A 89 -10.85 30.84 16.01
CA PRO A 89 -11.02 31.37 14.66
C PRO A 89 -12.31 32.20 14.57
N ALA A 90 -12.20 33.46 14.16
CA ALA A 90 -13.34 34.24 13.71
C ALA A 90 -13.68 33.84 12.26
N ALA A 91 -14.87 33.30 12.08
CA ALA A 91 -15.51 33.14 10.80
C ALA A 91 -16.10 34.49 10.35
N THR A 92 -15.83 34.91 9.12
CA THR A 92 -16.74 35.75 8.34
C THR A 92 -16.82 35.24 6.91
N ALA A 93 -18.05 34.94 6.53
CA ALA A 93 -18.47 34.50 5.22
C ALA A 93 -18.72 35.69 4.27
N GLN A 94 -18.87 35.36 2.97
CA GLN A 94 -19.51 36.15 1.89
C GLN A 94 -18.68 37.36 1.42
N THR A 95 -18.45 37.62 0.12
CA THR A 95 -19.41 37.70 -1.00
C THR A 95 -18.63 37.73 -2.33
N ALA A 96 -19.16 37.14 -3.42
CA ALA A 96 -18.74 37.40 -4.81
C ALA A 96 -19.32 38.76 -5.31
N PRO A 97 -19.24 39.18 -6.60
CA PRO A 97 -18.32 38.91 -7.72
C PRO A 97 -17.75 40.22 -8.36
N ALA A 98 -16.71 40.15 -9.21
CA ALA A 98 -16.51 41.10 -10.34
C ALA A 98 -15.32 40.70 -11.27
N VAL A 99 -15.62 40.56 -12.55
CA VAL A 99 -14.74 40.64 -13.74
C VAL A 99 -14.90 42.10 -14.26
N PRO A 100 -13.94 42.85 -14.90
CA PRO A 100 -12.98 42.46 -15.97
C PRO A 100 -11.55 43.07 -15.96
N ALA A 101 -10.67 42.45 -16.77
CA ALA A 101 -9.54 42.88 -17.66
C ALA A 101 -8.94 44.34 -17.64
N PRO A 102 -7.94 44.67 -18.48
CA PRO A 102 -6.60 44.08 -18.74
C PRO A 102 -5.47 45.15 -18.61
N GLN A 103 -4.23 44.77 -18.27
CA GLN A 103 -3.08 45.65 -18.55
C GLN A 103 -1.86 44.86 -19.06
N ALA A 104 -1.55 45.11 -20.32
CA ALA A 104 -0.26 44.88 -20.94
C ALA A 104 0.80 45.79 -20.30
N GLY A 105 2.04 45.31 -20.17
CA GLY A 105 3.15 46.15 -19.72
C GLY A 105 4.41 45.38 -19.39
N SER A 106 5.28 45.24 -20.39
CA SER A 106 6.65 44.78 -20.33
C SER A 106 7.48 45.48 -19.25
N GLY A 107 8.42 44.77 -18.61
CA GLY A 107 9.39 45.42 -17.71
C GLY A 107 10.38 44.49 -17.03
N GLN A 108 11.49 44.19 -17.73
CA GLN A 108 12.75 43.72 -17.15
C GLN A 108 13.22 44.62 -15.98
N GLY A 109 13.81 44.01 -14.95
CA GLY A 109 14.56 44.74 -13.93
C GLY A 109 15.07 43.80 -12.84
N GLY A 110 16.27 43.25 -13.05
CA GLY A 110 16.94 42.38 -12.09
C GLY A 110 17.46 43.13 -10.86
N THR A 111 17.52 42.43 -9.74
CA THR A 111 18.41 42.75 -8.63
C THR A 111 19.04 41.43 -8.20
N GLN A 112 20.34 41.30 -8.50
CA GLN A 112 21.19 40.20 -8.08
C GLN A 112 21.46 40.33 -6.58
N GLU A 113 20.97 39.37 -5.80
CA GLU A 113 21.41 39.18 -4.41
C GLU A 113 22.24 37.90 -4.35
N ALA A 114 23.42 38.03 -3.73
CA ALA A 114 24.52 37.10 -3.76
C ALA A 114 24.14 35.69 -3.28
N SER A 115 24.04 34.75 -4.23
CA SER A 115 23.97 33.32 -3.92
C SER A 115 25.37 32.79 -3.63
N LEU A 116 25.63 32.44 -2.38
CA LEU A 116 26.78 31.62 -2.00
C LEU A 116 26.72 30.31 -2.79
N PRO A 117 27.83 29.82 -3.38
CA PRO A 117 27.86 28.51 -4.01
C PRO A 117 27.85 27.45 -2.92
N LEU A 118 26.65 26.96 -2.54
CA LEU A 118 26.57 25.66 -1.89
C LEU A 118 27.12 24.61 -2.88
N PRO A 119 27.93 23.63 -2.42
CA PRO A 119 28.33 22.54 -3.27
C PRO A 119 27.07 21.77 -3.69
N THR A 120 26.63 22.02 -4.92
CA THR A 120 25.60 21.21 -5.58
C THR A 120 26.15 19.81 -5.74
N VAL A 121 25.93 18.97 -4.74
CA VAL A 121 26.08 17.52 -4.85
C VAL A 121 24.95 17.06 -5.75
N SER A 122 25.16 17.19 -7.06
CA SER A 122 24.36 16.52 -8.08
C SER A 122 24.61 15.03 -7.96
N SER A 123 23.95 14.38 -6.99
CA SER A 123 23.82 12.94 -7.00
C SER A 123 23.02 12.59 -8.26
N PRO A 124 23.56 11.78 -9.20
CA PRO A 124 22.77 11.29 -10.31
C PRO A 124 21.62 10.48 -9.71
N VAL A 125 20.40 11.03 -9.80
CA VAL A 125 19.18 10.31 -9.49
C VAL A 125 19.08 9.20 -10.52
N THR A 126 19.62 8.04 -10.16
CA THR A 126 19.43 6.81 -10.94
C THR A 126 17.92 6.57 -10.96
N PRO A 127 17.30 6.47 -12.15
CA PRO A 127 15.87 6.22 -12.23
C PRO A 127 15.56 4.96 -11.43
N PRO A 128 14.51 4.97 -10.60
CA PRO A 128 14.21 3.84 -9.75
C PRO A 128 13.98 2.61 -10.65
N PRO A 129 14.52 1.44 -10.26
CA PRO A 129 14.30 0.22 -10.99
C PRO A 129 12.80 -0.05 -11.16
N VAL A 130 12.40 -0.27 -12.40
CA VAL A 130 11.00 -0.46 -12.84
C VAL A 130 10.69 -1.96 -12.99
N ASP A 131 11.51 -2.83 -12.41
CA ASP A 131 11.29 -4.27 -12.40
C ASP A 131 10.31 -4.71 -11.29
N ALA A 132 9.72 -5.89 -11.47
CA ALA A 132 8.74 -6.44 -10.55
C ALA A 132 9.30 -6.64 -9.13
N THR A 133 10.59 -6.92 -8.99
CA THR A 133 11.25 -7.11 -7.69
C THR A 133 11.33 -5.79 -6.94
N ALA A 134 11.76 -4.71 -7.60
CA ALA A 134 11.79 -3.37 -7.02
C ALA A 134 10.40 -2.87 -6.60
N ARG A 135 9.35 -3.17 -7.39
CA ARG A 135 7.97 -2.84 -7.03
C ARG A 135 7.49 -3.58 -5.78
N ARG A 136 7.79 -4.88 -5.65
CA ARG A 136 7.48 -5.65 -4.44
C ARG A 136 8.24 -5.13 -3.21
N ALA A 137 9.52 -4.79 -3.38
CA ALA A 137 10.31 -4.18 -2.31
C ALA A 137 9.74 -2.82 -1.87
N PHE A 138 9.28 -2.00 -2.82
CA PHE A 138 8.59 -0.75 -2.52
C PHE A 138 7.29 -0.96 -1.74
N ALA A 139 6.45 -1.92 -2.17
CA ALA A 139 5.22 -2.28 -1.46
C ALA A 139 5.52 -2.69 -0.01
N LYS A 140 6.51 -3.55 0.19
CA LYS A 140 6.94 -4.00 1.53
C LYS A 140 7.45 -2.84 2.39
N SER A 141 8.30 -1.98 1.83
CA SER A 141 8.79 -0.77 2.52
C SER A 141 7.67 0.18 2.91
N LYS A 142 6.64 0.34 2.05
CA LYS A 142 5.46 1.14 2.36
C LYS A 142 4.63 0.52 3.48
N GLN A 143 4.39 -0.79 3.43
CA GLN A 143 3.71 -1.49 4.52
C GLN A 143 4.39 -1.22 5.87
N GLU A 144 5.71 -1.37 5.92
CA GLU A 144 6.49 -1.13 7.14
C GLU A 144 6.38 0.33 7.60
N SER A 145 6.46 1.29 6.68
CA SER A 145 6.29 2.71 7.00
C SER A 145 4.89 2.99 7.57
N PHE A 146 3.83 2.41 7.00
CA PHE A 146 2.49 2.57 7.55
C PHE A 146 2.34 1.91 8.92
N ALA A 147 2.89 0.70 9.11
CA ALA A 147 2.89 0.02 10.39
C ALA A 147 3.63 0.81 11.48
N GLN A 148 4.76 1.45 11.15
CA GLN A 148 5.49 2.35 12.06
C GLN A 148 4.67 3.58 12.47
N ASN A 149 3.74 4.03 11.62
CA ASN A 149 2.80 5.11 11.94
C ASN A 149 1.54 4.61 12.69
N GLY A 150 1.50 3.34 13.10
CA GLY A 150 0.37 2.74 13.80
C GLY A 150 -0.84 2.43 12.91
N LEU A 151 -0.66 2.46 11.58
CA LEU A 151 -1.70 2.08 10.62
C LEU A 151 -1.59 0.58 10.34
N ASP A 152 -2.56 -0.18 10.85
CA ASP A 152 -2.66 -1.61 10.57
C ASP A 152 -3.30 -1.83 9.19
N LEU A 153 -2.43 -1.97 8.17
CA LEU A 153 -2.80 -2.24 6.80
C LEU A 153 -1.78 -3.17 6.13
N THR A 154 -2.21 -3.85 5.09
CA THR A 154 -1.37 -4.76 4.30
C THR A 154 -1.13 -4.17 2.92
N VAL A 155 0.12 -4.04 2.48
CA VAL A 155 0.47 -3.54 1.14
C VAL A 155 1.14 -4.64 0.35
N THR A 156 0.59 -4.99 -0.80
CA THR A 156 1.11 -6.03 -1.69
C THR A 156 1.17 -5.53 -3.13
N ALA A 157 2.23 -5.88 -3.85
CA ALA A 157 2.31 -5.62 -5.29
C ALA A 157 1.98 -6.90 -6.06
N GLY A 158 0.98 -6.84 -6.94
CA GLY A 158 0.45 -7.95 -7.73
C GLY A 158 0.16 -7.55 -9.18
N GLY A 159 -0.49 -8.45 -9.92
CA GLY A 159 -0.75 -8.28 -11.36
C GLY A 159 0.44 -8.65 -12.25
N GLU A 160 0.28 -8.44 -13.55
CA GLU A 160 1.35 -8.63 -14.55
C GLU A 160 2.50 -7.66 -14.22
N ASP A 161 3.72 -8.21 -14.13
CA ASP A 161 4.93 -7.50 -13.69
C ASP A 161 4.84 -6.79 -12.32
N ALA A 162 3.90 -7.18 -11.44
CA ALA A 162 3.67 -6.51 -10.16
C ALA A 162 3.27 -5.02 -10.29
N THR A 163 2.59 -4.65 -11.38
CA THR A 163 2.20 -3.26 -11.70
C THR A 163 0.95 -2.77 -10.96
N ILE A 164 0.29 -3.64 -10.18
CA ILE A 164 -0.89 -3.32 -9.39
C ILE A 164 -0.51 -3.30 -7.91
N LEU A 165 -0.79 -2.21 -7.20
CA LEU A 165 -0.52 -2.10 -5.77
C LEU A 165 -1.82 -2.27 -4.98
N THR A 166 -1.93 -3.31 -4.17
CA THR A 166 -3.09 -3.58 -3.33
C THR A 166 -2.81 -3.19 -1.88
N ILE A 167 -3.66 -2.34 -1.32
CA ILE A 167 -3.60 -1.84 0.06
C ILE A 167 -4.89 -2.27 0.75
N LYS A 168 -4.79 -3.23 1.67
CA LYS A 168 -5.93 -3.70 2.46
C LYS A 168 -5.92 -3.02 3.82
N PHE A 169 -7.00 -2.33 4.15
CA PHE A 169 -7.19 -1.66 5.44
C PHE A 169 -7.99 -2.56 6.39
N ASN A 170 -7.77 -2.38 7.68
CA ASN A 170 -8.64 -2.93 8.73
C ASN A 170 -9.72 -1.94 9.20
N PHE A 171 -9.84 -0.80 8.50
CA PHE A 171 -10.79 0.28 8.78
C PHE A 171 -11.35 0.83 7.47
N PRO A 172 -12.39 1.68 7.50
CA PRO A 172 -13.04 2.17 6.29
C PRO A 172 -12.05 2.79 5.27
N ALA A 173 -11.92 2.16 4.10
CA ALA A 173 -10.88 2.45 3.12
C ALA A 173 -11.14 3.75 2.37
N LYS A 174 -12.38 4.25 2.29
CA LYS A 174 -12.72 5.44 1.49
C LYS A 174 -11.93 6.67 1.93
N THR A 175 -12.00 7.04 3.22
CA THR A 175 -11.31 8.22 3.75
C THR A 175 -9.79 8.07 3.66
N ALA A 176 -9.27 6.86 3.90
CA ALA A 176 -7.85 6.57 3.78
C ALA A 176 -7.35 6.69 2.34
N ALA A 177 -8.10 6.11 1.40
CA ALA A 177 -7.81 6.16 -0.03
C ALA A 177 -7.81 7.61 -0.51
N GLU A 178 -8.83 8.41 -0.17
CA GLU A 178 -8.89 9.84 -0.49
C GLU A 178 -7.67 10.62 0.04
N LEU A 179 -7.25 10.38 1.28
CA LEU A 179 -6.05 11.00 1.86
C LEU A 179 -4.76 10.56 1.16
N ILE A 180 -4.63 9.26 0.86
CA ILE A 180 -3.44 8.71 0.20
C ILE A 180 -3.32 9.25 -1.23
N VAL A 181 -4.42 9.28 -1.99
CA VAL A 181 -4.41 9.76 -3.39
C VAL A 181 -4.30 11.28 -3.48
N SER A 182 -4.71 12.03 -2.44
CA SER A 182 -4.49 13.48 -2.37
C SER A 182 -3.03 13.85 -2.07
N GLY A 183 -2.24 12.89 -1.56
CA GLY A 183 -0.85 13.10 -1.18
C GLY A 183 0.15 12.91 -2.32
N PRO A 184 1.46 12.78 -2.00
CA PRO A 184 2.51 12.52 -2.99
C PRO A 184 2.53 11.06 -3.48
N PHE A 185 1.68 10.20 -2.93
CA PHE A 185 1.72 8.76 -3.15
C PHE A 185 1.43 8.34 -4.61
N PRO A 186 0.44 8.91 -5.33
CA PRO A 186 0.22 8.59 -6.75
C PRO A 186 1.45 8.84 -7.61
N LYS A 187 2.14 9.97 -7.42
CA LYS A 187 3.37 10.29 -8.15
C LYS A 187 4.48 9.29 -7.88
N GLN A 188 4.61 8.82 -6.63
CA GLN A 188 5.57 7.76 -6.30
C GLN A 188 5.22 6.43 -6.97
N CYS A 189 3.92 6.11 -7.07
CA CYS A 189 3.45 4.91 -7.75
C CYS A 189 3.75 4.98 -9.26
N GLU A 190 3.46 6.12 -9.90
CA GLU A 190 3.74 6.38 -11.31
C GLU A 190 5.24 6.25 -11.63
N GLN A 191 6.11 6.89 -10.83
CA GLN A 191 7.56 6.83 -10.99
C GLN A 191 8.13 5.40 -10.88
N ARG A 192 7.42 4.50 -10.18
CA ARG A 192 7.79 3.09 -10.01
C ARG A 192 7.13 2.16 -11.03
N GLY A 193 6.33 2.72 -11.94
CA GLY A 193 5.63 1.98 -12.99
C GLY A 193 4.40 1.22 -12.50
N PHE A 194 3.80 1.61 -11.37
CA PHE A 194 2.47 1.11 -10.99
C PHE A 194 1.40 1.78 -11.84
N ARG A 195 0.45 1.00 -12.35
CA ARG A 195 -0.66 1.47 -13.19
C ARG A 195 -1.93 1.68 -12.38
N GLN A 196 -2.15 0.85 -11.37
CA GLN A 196 -3.35 0.89 -10.53
C GLN A 196 -2.99 0.67 -9.06
N VAL A 197 -3.75 1.32 -8.20
CA VAL A 197 -3.74 1.11 -6.75
C VAL A 197 -5.13 0.65 -6.33
N LEU A 198 -5.23 -0.51 -5.70
CA LEU A 198 -6.48 -1.07 -5.17
C LEU A 198 -6.49 -0.86 -3.66
N PHE A 199 -7.49 -0.18 -3.16
CA PHE A 199 -7.74 0.01 -1.74
C PHE A 199 -8.89 -0.90 -1.33
N VAL A 200 -8.63 -1.87 -0.47
CA VAL A 200 -9.60 -2.88 -0.04
C VAL A 200 -10.00 -2.61 1.41
N ASP A 201 -11.30 -2.45 1.62
CA ASP A 201 -11.93 -2.25 2.93
C ASP A 201 -12.07 -3.59 3.70
N PRO A 202 -12.20 -3.60 5.04
CA PRO A 202 -12.64 -4.80 5.77
C PRO A 202 -13.99 -5.35 5.29
N SER A 203 -14.83 -4.52 4.66
CA SER A 203 -16.11 -4.91 4.04
C SER A 203 -15.96 -5.51 2.64
N ASP A 204 -14.73 -5.80 2.20
CA ASP A 204 -14.36 -6.28 0.85
C ASP A 204 -14.74 -5.33 -0.31
N ILE A 205 -15.17 -4.10 0.01
CA ILE A 205 -15.36 -3.02 -0.97
C ILE A 205 -13.99 -2.61 -1.50
N THR A 206 -13.86 -2.55 -2.83
CA THR A 206 -12.58 -2.21 -3.48
C THR A 206 -12.68 -0.86 -4.17
N TRP A 207 -11.82 0.08 -3.80
CA TRP A 207 -11.63 1.32 -4.51
C TRP A 207 -10.42 1.19 -5.42
N VAL A 208 -10.62 1.34 -6.72
CA VAL A 208 -9.56 1.29 -7.72
C VAL A 208 -9.18 2.72 -8.06
N TYR A 209 -7.92 3.07 -7.80
CA TYR A 209 -7.32 4.29 -8.28
C TYR A 209 -6.46 3.99 -9.50
N ASP A 210 -6.83 4.58 -10.62
CA ASP A 210 -6.07 4.49 -11.86
C ASP A 210 -5.06 5.64 -11.92
N VAL A 211 -3.78 5.28 -11.98
CA VAL A 211 -2.67 6.25 -11.87
C VAL A 211 -2.58 7.12 -13.13
N ALA A 212 -2.95 6.58 -14.30
CA ALA A 212 -2.87 7.30 -15.57
C ALA A 212 -3.97 8.36 -15.72
N THR A 213 -5.19 8.04 -15.27
CA THR A 213 -6.34 8.94 -15.32
C THR A 213 -6.53 9.74 -14.04
N GLN A 214 -5.80 9.39 -12.98
CA GLN A 214 -5.91 9.96 -11.63
C GLN A 214 -7.33 9.89 -11.06
N GLN A 215 -8.10 8.90 -11.50
CA GLN A 215 -9.49 8.69 -11.13
C GLN A 215 -9.59 7.58 -10.09
N MET A 216 -10.47 7.78 -9.11
CA MET A 216 -10.83 6.74 -8.13
C MET A 216 -12.24 6.23 -8.42
N THR A 217 -12.40 4.93 -8.54
CA THR A 217 -13.68 4.28 -8.85
C THR A 217 -13.95 3.15 -7.85
N GLN A 218 -15.19 3.04 -7.38
CA GLN A 218 -15.63 1.94 -6.53
C GLN A 218 -15.98 0.72 -7.38
N LYS A 219 -15.57 -0.47 -6.94
CA LYS A 219 -15.96 -1.77 -7.50
C LYS A 219 -16.54 -2.68 -6.43
#